data_AF-A0A287CZG3-F1
#
_entry.id   AF-A0A287CZG3-F1
#
_cell.length_a   1.000
_cell.length_b   1.000
_cell.length_c   1.000
_cell.angle_alpha   90.00
_cell.angle_beta   90.00
_cell.angle_gamma   90.00
#
_symmetry.space_group_name_H-M   'P 1'
#
loop_
_entity.id
_entity.type
_entity.pdbx_description
1 polymer ?
#
loop_
_entity_poly.entity_id
_entity_poly.type
_entity_poly.pdbx_seq_one_letter_code
_entity_poly.pdbx_strand_id
1 'polypeptide(L)'
;YYGQGHPMKHHRIHMTHNLLLNYGLYGKMEIDRPHKASADNMSESSKQRQRFSVGEDCPVFDGLFEFCQLSTGGSVQQRDIAVNWAGGLHHAKKPEASGFCYIDDIVLAILELLKYHPRPFYTTGGVETVSFHKYGEYFPGTGDLQELYRAVNYPLRDGIDDKSSEAIFKLVMSKVLEMFQPSVVVLQCGSDSLSGHQVGCFNLTTKGHAKWVEFVKSFNLPMLLLGGGGHTIRNVARCWTYETAVLPYNDYFEYFGPDFKLHISPSNMTDQNMKEDLEKIKQRLFENLRMLPRAPEIQSIPEDAIPEESGDEDEEDPDKRIS
;
A
#
# COMPACT_ATOMS: atom_id res chain seq x y z
N TYR A 1 12.85 16.88 6.64
CA TYR A 1 13.75 17.05 5.46
C TYR A 1 14.85 16.03 5.62
N TYR A 2 15.00 15.05 4.73
CA TYR A 2 15.95 13.93 4.92
C TYR A 2 17.42 14.35 4.85
N GLY A 3 17.74 15.45 4.17
CA GLY A 3 19.11 15.91 3.98
C GLY A 3 19.38 16.44 2.58
N GLN A 4 20.54 17.08 2.41
CA GLN A 4 20.98 17.60 1.12
C GLN A 4 21.30 16.42 0.19
N GLY A 5 20.88 16.51 -1.08
CA GLY A 5 21.10 15.44 -2.06
C GLY A 5 20.20 14.21 -1.92
N HIS A 6 19.58 13.97 -0.75
CA HIS A 6 18.75 12.78 -0.53
C HIS A 6 17.51 12.74 -1.44
N PRO A 7 17.19 11.62 -2.12
CA PRO A 7 16.12 11.57 -3.12
C PRO A 7 14.70 11.62 -2.51
N MET A 8 14.48 11.08 -1.32
CA MET A 8 13.18 11.17 -0.63
C MET A 8 12.88 12.61 -0.19
N LYS A 9 11.80 13.19 -0.72
CA LYS A 9 11.35 14.57 -0.43
C LYS A 9 9.88 14.58 0.04
N HIS A 10 9.63 14.71 1.34
CA HIS A 10 8.24 14.79 1.87
C HIS A 10 7.42 15.96 1.36
N HIS A 11 8.08 17.01 0.83
CA HIS A 11 7.39 18.14 0.21
C HIS A 11 6.40 17.71 -0.88
N ARG A 12 6.60 16.55 -1.52
CA ARG A 12 5.65 15.95 -2.47
C ARG A 12 4.24 15.77 -1.88
N ILE A 13 4.11 15.43 -0.59
CA ILE A 13 2.81 15.29 0.10
C ILE A 13 2.11 16.65 0.20
N HIS A 14 2.86 17.69 0.54
CA HIS A 14 2.34 19.06 0.59
C HIS A 14 1.93 19.58 -0.80
N MET A 15 2.69 19.22 -1.84
CA MET A 15 2.31 19.52 -3.23
C MET A 15 0.99 18.85 -3.61
N THR A 16 0.83 17.55 -3.30
CA THR A 16 -0.45 16.84 -3.50
C THR A 16 -1.58 17.54 -2.77
N HIS A 17 -1.41 17.85 -1.48
CA HIS A 17 -2.43 18.52 -0.67
C HIS A 17 -2.88 19.86 -1.29
N ASN A 18 -1.94 20.69 -1.73
CA ASN A 18 -2.27 21.95 -2.39
C ASN A 18 -3.02 21.73 -3.72
N LEU A 19 -2.69 20.71 -4.49
CA LEU A 19 -3.45 20.39 -5.70
C LEU A 19 -4.87 19.94 -5.36
N LEU A 20 -5.05 19.08 -4.36
CA LEU A 20 -6.38 18.66 -3.90
C LEU A 20 -7.27 19.84 -3.47
N LEU A 21 -6.68 20.83 -2.78
CA LEU A 21 -7.34 22.09 -2.43
C LEU A 21 -7.76 22.87 -3.68
N ASN A 22 -6.83 23.12 -4.60
CA ASN A 22 -7.06 23.95 -5.78
C ASN A 22 -8.02 23.30 -6.79
N TYR A 23 -8.06 21.97 -6.86
CA TYR A 23 -9.05 21.23 -7.68
C TYR A 23 -10.42 21.08 -6.99
N GLY A 24 -10.60 21.63 -5.77
CA GLY A 24 -11.86 21.55 -5.04
C GLY A 24 -12.22 20.13 -4.58
N LEU A 25 -11.26 19.20 -4.56
CA LEU A 25 -11.46 17.84 -4.06
C LEU A 25 -11.55 17.82 -2.53
N TYR A 26 -10.90 18.79 -1.86
CA TYR A 26 -10.93 18.94 -0.41
C TYR A 26 -12.35 19.03 0.16
N GLY A 27 -13.26 19.75 -0.50
CA GLY A 27 -14.65 19.88 -0.06
C GLY A 27 -15.52 18.64 -0.28
N LYS A 28 -14.96 17.57 -0.86
CA LYS A 28 -15.67 16.33 -1.22
C LYS A 28 -15.26 15.13 -0.36
N MET A 29 -14.41 15.35 0.65
CA MET A 29 -13.92 14.32 1.55
C MET A 29 -13.77 14.88 2.96
N GLU A 30 -13.86 14.00 3.96
CA GLU A 30 -13.49 14.34 5.33
C GLU A 30 -11.97 14.44 5.44
N ILE A 31 -11.48 15.49 6.11
CA ILE A 31 -10.05 15.73 6.26
C ILE A 31 -9.69 15.73 7.73
N ASP A 32 -8.97 14.69 8.14
CA ASP A 32 -8.50 14.52 9.50
C ASP A 32 -7.03 14.91 9.64
N ARG A 33 -6.68 15.46 10.80
CA ARG A 33 -5.29 15.62 11.21
C ARG A 33 -4.89 14.38 12.01
N PRO A 34 -3.85 13.63 11.59
CA PRO A 34 -3.48 12.40 12.28
C PRO A 34 -2.98 12.68 13.70
N HIS A 35 -3.32 11.79 14.63
CA HIS A 35 -2.73 11.77 15.95
C HIS A 35 -1.29 11.25 15.87
N LYS A 36 -0.41 11.73 16.75
CA LYS A 36 0.95 11.21 16.84
C LYS A 36 0.91 9.83 17.50
N ALA A 37 1.45 8.79 16.85
CA ALA A 37 1.63 7.47 17.47
C ALA A 37 2.52 7.58 18.73
N SER A 38 2.22 6.87 19.82
CA SER A 38 2.98 6.97 21.08
C SER A 38 4.41 6.41 20.96
N ALA A 39 5.34 6.96 21.75
CA ALA A 39 6.70 6.44 21.90
C ALA A 39 6.97 6.07 23.35
N ASP A 40 7.71 4.99 23.58
CA ASP A 40 8.42 4.76 24.84
C ASP A 40 9.94 4.85 24.62
N ASN A 41 10.58 5.55 25.57
CA ASN A 41 11.99 5.92 25.75
C ASN A 41 13.06 5.33 24.80
N MET A 42 13.91 6.22 24.25
CA MET A 42 15.21 5.84 23.68
C MET A 42 16.33 6.81 24.05
N SER A 43 17.44 6.26 24.58
CA SER A 43 18.73 6.93 24.69
C SER A 43 19.57 6.62 23.43
N GLU A 44 20.19 7.63 22.82
CA GLU A 44 21.03 7.46 21.62
C GLU A 44 22.39 6.81 21.93
N SER A 45 22.75 5.76 21.17
CA SER A 45 24.13 5.26 21.09
C SER A 45 24.52 4.97 19.63
N SER A 46 25.78 5.20 19.27
CA SER A 46 26.30 4.92 17.91
C SER A 46 26.20 3.44 17.52
N LYS A 47 26.30 2.53 18.50
CA LYS A 47 26.09 1.08 18.31
C LYS A 47 24.65 0.73 17.91
N GLN A 48 23.66 1.48 18.39
CA GLN A 48 22.26 1.27 18.01
C GLN A 48 22.00 1.72 16.56
N ARG A 49 22.63 2.81 16.10
CA ARG A 49 22.46 3.28 14.71
C ARG A 49 22.90 2.22 13.69
N GLN A 50 24.05 1.59 13.92
CA GLN A 50 24.52 0.48 13.08
C GLN A 50 23.62 -0.76 13.22
N ARG A 51 23.17 -1.09 14.44
CA ARG A 51 22.26 -2.22 14.68
C ARG A 51 20.91 -2.07 13.99
N PHE A 52 20.42 -0.85 13.86
CA PHE A 52 19.09 -0.54 13.31
C PHE A 52 19.14 -0.02 11.86
N SER A 53 20.30 -0.11 11.20
CA SER A 53 20.49 0.29 9.80
C SER A 53 20.13 1.76 9.52
N VAL A 54 20.34 2.63 10.52
CA VAL A 54 20.13 4.09 10.42
C VAL A 54 21.46 4.76 10.07
N GLY A 55 21.56 5.35 8.89
CA GLY A 55 22.83 5.82 8.31
C GLY A 55 22.67 6.41 6.92
N GLU A 56 23.26 5.77 5.90
CA GLU A 56 23.34 6.28 4.52
C GLU A 56 21.96 6.46 3.89
N ASP A 57 21.28 5.35 3.60
CA ASP A 57 19.95 5.38 2.98
C ASP A 57 18.84 5.78 3.97
N CYS A 58 19.06 5.64 5.27
CA CYS A 58 18.09 6.01 6.30
C CYS A 58 18.72 7.04 7.26
N PRO A 59 18.89 8.30 6.85
CA PRO A 59 19.61 9.31 7.63
C PRO A 59 18.90 9.70 8.93
N VAL A 60 19.66 10.17 9.91
CA VAL A 60 19.07 10.89 11.05
C VAL A 60 18.81 12.33 10.63
N PHE A 61 17.61 12.85 10.91
CA PHE A 61 17.26 14.23 10.67
C PHE A 61 16.32 14.77 11.74
N ASP A 62 16.29 16.09 11.89
CA ASP A 62 15.42 16.76 12.86
C ASP A 62 13.95 16.49 12.57
N GLY A 63 13.22 16.00 13.57
CA GLY A 63 11.82 15.61 13.45
C GLY A 63 11.59 14.24 12.82
N LEU A 64 12.62 13.39 12.68
CA LEU A 64 12.48 12.00 12.20
C LEU A 64 11.36 11.24 12.92
N PHE A 65 11.36 11.28 14.25
CA PHE A 65 10.35 10.55 15.01
C PHE A 65 8.94 11.13 14.82
N GLU A 66 8.79 12.46 14.80
CA GLU A 66 7.50 13.11 14.52
C GLU A 66 6.98 12.78 13.12
N PHE A 67 7.88 12.70 12.13
CA PHE A 67 7.54 12.24 10.79
C PHE A 67 6.94 10.82 10.82
N CYS A 68 7.61 9.88 11.51
CA CYS A 68 7.11 8.52 11.65
C CYS A 68 5.75 8.49 12.38
N GLN A 69 5.60 9.26 13.47
CA GLN A 69 4.36 9.34 14.22
C GLN A 69 3.17 9.81 13.38
N LEU A 70 3.37 10.84 12.54
CA LEU A 70 2.31 11.38 11.67
C LEU A 70 1.98 10.43 10.53
N SER A 71 3.01 9.84 9.91
CA SER A 71 2.85 8.85 8.85
C SER A 71 2.05 7.64 9.33
N THR A 72 2.48 7.03 10.44
CA THR A 72 1.81 5.87 11.04
C THR A 72 0.43 6.23 11.57
N GLY A 73 0.31 7.39 12.24
CA GLY A 73 -0.96 7.86 12.80
C GLY A 73 -2.07 8.02 11.77
N GLY A 74 -1.75 8.40 10.53
CA GLY A 74 -2.71 8.46 9.43
C GLY A 74 -3.16 7.09 8.91
N SER A 75 -2.26 6.08 8.92
CA SER A 75 -2.57 4.76 8.37
C SER A 75 -3.43 3.90 9.31
N VAL A 76 -3.37 4.13 10.62
CA VAL A 76 -4.13 3.37 11.62
C VAL A 76 -5.54 3.89 11.86
N GLN A 77 -5.96 4.96 11.16
CA GLN A 77 -7.32 5.49 11.24
C GLN A 77 -8.28 4.66 10.37
N GLN A 78 -9.43 4.31 10.93
CA GLN A 78 -10.43 3.49 10.23
C GLN A 78 -11.53 4.32 9.59
N ARG A 79 -11.82 4.03 8.31
CA ARG A 79 -12.94 4.55 7.51
C ARG A 79 -13.28 3.52 6.42
N ASP A 80 -14.41 3.68 5.74
CA ASP A 80 -14.77 2.84 4.59
C ASP A 80 -13.74 2.96 3.45
N ILE A 81 -13.40 4.20 3.07
CA ILE A 81 -12.25 4.49 2.21
C ILE A 81 -11.39 5.53 2.93
N ALA A 82 -10.17 5.17 3.27
CA ALA A 82 -9.19 6.06 3.88
C ALA A 82 -8.01 6.31 2.93
N VAL A 83 -7.47 7.53 2.93
CA VAL A 83 -6.31 7.89 2.11
C VAL A 83 -5.23 8.52 3.00
N ASN A 84 -4.06 7.92 3.03
CA ASN A 84 -2.88 8.47 3.70
C ASN A 84 -1.66 8.48 2.77
N TRP A 85 -1.49 9.59 2.03
CA TRP A 85 -0.34 9.80 1.16
C TRP A 85 1.00 9.97 1.89
N ALA A 86 0.99 10.17 3.21
CA ALA A 86 2.21 10.20 4.00
C ALA A 86 2.75 8.80 4.32
N GLY A 87 1.85 7.80 4.38
CA GLY A 87 2.16 6.40 4.65
C GLY A 87 2.64 5.61 3.43
N GLY A 88 2.66 4.29 3.57
CA GLY A 88 3.10 3.35 2.53
C GLY A 88 4.59 3.01 2.58
N LEU A 89 5.24 3.15 3.74
CA LEU A 89 6.68 2.95 3.95
C LEU A 89 7.05 1.46 4.13
N HIS A 90 6.88 0.68 3.05
CA HIS A 90 6.91 -0.79 3.06
C HIS A 90 8.28 -1.47 3.19
N HIS A 91 9.39 -0.73 3.27
CA HIS A 91 10.72 -1.34 3.36
C HIS A 91 11.19 -1.54 4.79
N ALA A 92 10.60 -0.84 5.75
CA ALA A 92 10.96 -0.98 7.16
C ALA A 92 10.77 -2.42 7.63
N LYS A 93 11.70 -2.90 8.45
CA LYS A 93 11.64 -4.25 9.03
C LYS A 93 11.47 -4.14 10.54
N LYS A 94 11.11 -5.25 11.18
CA LYS A 94 10.89 -5.28 12.64
C LYS A 94 12.07 -4.73 13.46
N PRO A 95 13.34 -5.05 13.16
CA PRO A 95 14.46 -4.48 13.91
C PRO A 95 15.25 -3.40 13.17
N GLU A 96 14.92 -3.03 11.93
CA GLU A 96 15.82 -2.20 11.11
C GLU A 96 15.08 -1.29 10.13
N ALA A 97 15.65 -0.10 9.93
CA ALA A 97 15.26 0.80 8.85
C ALA A 97 15.85 0.29 7.52
N SER A 98 15.13 0.52 6.42
CA SER A 98 15.58 0.11 5.08
C SER A 98 14.86 0.92 4.01
N GLY A 99 15.54 1.23 2.90
CA GLY A 99 14.93 1.88 1.74
C GLY A 99 14.13 3.15 2.07
N PHE A 100 14.72 4.07 2.84
CA PHE A 100 14.09 5.32 3.31
C PHE A 100 12.98 5.15 4.36
N CYS A 101 12.71 3.92 4.82
CA CYS A 101 11.60 3.58 5.71
C CYS A 101 12.10 3.19 7.11
N TYR A 102 11.52 3.79 8.15
CA TYR A 102 11.90 3.56 9.56
C TYR A 102 10.84 2.80 10.37
N ILE A 103 9.55 3.07 10.09
CA ILE A 103 8.40 2.36 10.67
C ILE A 103 7.54 1.89 9.52
N ASP A 104 7.17 0.61 9.53
CA ASP A 104 6.23 0.04 8.57
C ASP A 104 4.80 0.36 9.01
N ASP A 105 4.27 1.50 8.55
CA ASP A 105 2.91 1.93 8.84
C ASP A 105 1.85 0.99 8.24
N ILE A 106 2.21 0.24 7.18
CA ILE A 106 1.31 -0.70 6.51
C ILE A 106 1.05 -1.90 7.40
N VAL A 107 2.11 -2.47 7.98
CA VAL A 107 1.99 -3.59 8.92
C VAL A 107 1.15 -3.20 10.13
N LEU A 108 1.37 -1.99 10.69
CA LEU A 108 0.58 -1.51 11.82
C LEU A 108 -0.89 -1.28 11.47
N ALA A 109 -1.17 -0.72 10.30
CA ALA A 109 -2.55 -0.57 9.80
C ALA A 109 -3.23 -1.92 9.59
N ILE A 110 -2.54 -2.91 9.01
CA ILE A 110 -3.06 -4.27 8.83
C ILE A 110 -3.36 -4.92 10.17
N LEU A 111 -2.47 -4.79 11.17
CA LEU A 111 -2.70 -5.33 12.52
C LEU A 111 -3.93 -4.69 13.19
N GLU A 112 -4.17 -3.40 12.95
CA GLU A 112 -5.38 -2.72 13.44
C GLU A 112 -6.63 -3.24 12.72
N LEU A 113 -6.59 -3.38 11.40
CA LEU A 113 -7.69 -3.90 10.59
C LEU A 113 -8.06 -5.34 10.97
N LEU A 114 -7.07 -6.19 11.30
CA LEU A 114 -7.31 -7.59 11.70
C LEU A 114 -8.16 -7.73 12.97
N LYS A 115 -8.27 -6.67 13.80
CA LYS A 115 -9.18 -6.65 14.96
C LYS A 115 -10.66 -6.62 14.56
N TYR A 116 -10.98 -6.07 13.38
CA TYR A 116 -12.35 -5.85 12.89
C TYR A 116 -12.67 -6.68 11.65
N HIS A 117 -11.63 -7.15 10.95
CA HIS A 117 -11.71 -8.03 9.79
C HIS A 117 -11.06 -9.40 10.07
N PRO A 118 -11.46 -10.12 11.15
CA PRO A 118 -10.86 -11.41 11.45
C PRO A 118 -11.22 -12.44 10.37
N ARG A 119 -10.26 -13.30 10.04
CA ARG A 119 -10.58 -14.53 9.30
C ARG A 119 -11.02 -15.64 10.25
N PRO A 120 -11.85 -16.59 9.78
CA PRO A 120 -12.11 -17.81 10.53
C PRO A 120 -10.80 -18.56 10.84
N PHE A 121 -10.69 -19.08 12.08
CA PHE A 121 -9.50 -19.72 12.67
C PHE A 121 -8.85 -20.84 11.84
N TYR A 122 -9.60 -21.45 10.90
CA TYR A 122 -9.14 -22.56 10.08
C TYR A 122 -8.46 -22.15 8.77
N THR A 123 -8.41 -20.84 8.45
CA THR A 123 -7.67 -20.34 7.29
C THR A 123 -6.27 -19.86 7.73
N THR A 124 -5.24 -20.35 7.06
CA THR A 124 -3.86 -19.99 7.42
C THR A 124 -3.56 -18.55 7.05
N GLY A 125 -3.59 -17.64 8.03
CA GLY A 125 -2.96 -16.30 7.99
C GLY A 125 -3.84 -15.25 7.34
N GLY A 126 -4.43 -14.39 8.17
CA GLY A 126 -5.43 -13.38 7.77
C GLY A 126 -5.01 -12.34 6.74
N VAL A 127 -3.83 -12.45 6.12
CA VAL A 127 -3.26 -11.44 5.21
C VAL A 127 -2.62 -12.15 4.00
N GLU A 128 -2.95 -11.68 2.79
CA GLU A 128 -2.32 -12.07 1.53
C GLU A 128 -1.65 -10.84 0.95
N THR A 129 -0.35 -10.93 0.69
CA THR A 129 0.42 -9.82 0.12
C THR A 129 0.64 -10.04 -1.36
N VAL A 130 0.20 -9.08 -2.19
CA VAL A 130 0.40 -9.12 -3.65
C VAL A 130 1.32 -7.97 -4.04
N SER A 131 2.38 -8.26 -4.79
CA SER A 131 3.36 -7.25 -5.20
C SER A 131 3.69 -7.36 -6.69
N PHE A 132 3.62 -6.22 -7.38
CA PHE A 132 4.10 -6.04 -8.76
C PHE A 132 5.31 -5.12 -8.72
N HIS A 133 6.48 -5.61 -9.12
CA HIS A 133 7.73 -4.87 -8.92
C HIS A 133 8.77 -5.24 -9.96
N LYS A 134 9.74 -4.35 -10.18
CA LYS A 134 10.95 -4.71 -10.93
C LYS A 134 11.74 -5.75 -10.15
N TYR A 135 12.21 -6.78 -10.84
CA TYR A 135 13.05 -7.82 -10.25
C TYR A 135 14.31 -8.10 -11.09
N GLY A 136 15.37 -8.58 -10.45
CA GLY A 136 16.73 -8.73 -11.01
C GLY A 136 17.75 -7.89 -10.24
N GLU A 137 18.66 -7.20 -10.95
CA GLU A 137 19.60 -6.24 -10.34
C GLU A 137 18.86 -4.96 -9.88
N TYR A 138 18.00 -5.09 -8.86
CA TYR A 138 17.18 -4.02 -8.32
C TYR A 138 16.92 -4.18 -6.83
N PHE A 139 16.85 -3.07 -6.10
CA PHE A 139 16.49 -3.08 -4.69
C PHE A 139 15.03 -3.52 -4.50
N PRO A 140 14.69 -4.34 -3.48
CA PRO A 140 15.54 -4.84 -2.40
C PRO A 140 16.22 -6.20 -2.68
N GLY A 141 16.08 -6.75 -3.88
CA GLY A 141 16.64 -8.07 -4.24
C GLY A 141 15.82 -9.28 -3.78
N THR A 142 14.57 -9.05 -3.34
CA THR A 142 13.60 -10.10 -2.98
C THR A 142 12.35 -9.99 -3.86
N GLY A 143 11.42 -10.93 -3.75
CA GLY A 143 10.19 -10.96 -4.54
C GLY A 143 10.28 -11.84 -5.79
N ASP A 144 11.15 -12.86 -5.78
CA ASP A 144 11.17 -13.85 -6.86
C ASP A 144 9.80 -14.54 -6.99
N LEU A 145 9.49 -15.01 -8.20
CA LEU A 145 8.34 -15.88 -8.48
C LEU A 145 8.34 -17.17 -7.61
N GLN A 146 9.51 -17.60 -7.15
CA GLN A 146 9.68 -18.80 -6.31
C GLN A 146 9.57 -18.54 -4.80
N GLU A 147 9.58 -17.27 -4.37
CA GLU A 147 9.40 -16.90 -2.95
C GLU A 147 7.93 -17.08 -2.56
N LEU A 148 7.58 -18.33 -2.24
CA LEU A 148 6.21 -18.84 -2.12
C LEU A 148 5.60 -18.78 -0.72
N TYR A 149 6.29 -18.20 0.26
CA TYR A 149 5.77 -18.15 1.62
C TYR A 149 4.74 -17.01 1.76
N ARG A 150 3.49 -17.29 1.35
CA ARG A 150 2.27 -16.48 1.62
C ARG A 150 2.24 -15.10 0.95
N ALA A 151 2.92 -14.97 -0.18
CA ALA A 151 2.94 -13.76 -0.99
C ALA A 151 2.81 -14.11 -2.48
N VAL A 152 2.02 -13.32 -3.20
CA VAL A 152 1.93 -13.34 -4.66
C VAL A 152 2.88 -12.29 -5.22
N ASN A 153 4.01 -12.73 -5.75
CA ASN A 153 5.00 -11.84 -6.36
C ASN A 153 4.94 -11.90 -7.89
N TYR A 154 4.81 -10.73 -8.52
CA TYR A 154 4.85 -10.58 -9.98
C TYR A 154 6.12 -9.82 -10.39
N PRO A 155 7.24 -10.53 -10.62
CA PRO A 155 8.50 -9.91 -11.03
C PRO A 155 8.41 -9.38 -12.47
N LEU A 156 8.82 -8.14 -12.68
CA LEU A 156 8.76 -7.43 -13.96
C LEU A 156 10.13 -6.92 -14.39
N ARG A 157 10.26 -6.66 -15.70
CA ARG A 157 11.41 -6.00 -16.32
C ARG A 157 11.09 -4.54 -16.64
N ASP A 158 12.11 -3.84 -17.12
CA ASP A 158 12.01 -2.41 -17.45
C ASP A 158 10.96 -2.12 -18.52
N GLY A 159 10.41 -0.92 -18.46
CA GLY A 159 9.62 -0.34 -19.53
C GLY A 159 8.17 -0.81 -19.65
N ILE A 160 7.64 -1.54 -18.66
CA ILE A 160 6.23 -1.96 -18.69
C ILE A 160 5.29 -0.77 -18.92
N ASP A 161 4.39 -0.91 -19.88
CA ASP A 161 3.43 0.13 -20.27
C ASP A 161 2.06 -0.01 -19.59
N ASP A 162 1.20 0.99 -19.80
CA ASP A 162 -0.16 1.02 -19.24
C ASP A 162 -1.00 -0.19 -19.68
N LYS A 163 -0.86 -0.67 -20.92
CA LYS A 163 -1.70 -1.73 -21.48
C LYS A 163 -1.33 -3.09 -20.88
N SER A 164 -0.03 -3.39 -20.86
CA SER A 164 0.53 -4.61 -20.29
C SER A 164 0.26 -4.67 -18.80
N SER A 165 0.52 -3.58 -18.07
CA SER A 165 0.30 -3.50 -16.62
C SER A 165 -1.18 -3.63 -16.23
N GLU A 166 -2.09 -2.96 -16.93
CA GLU A 166 -3.53 -3.08 -16.67
C GLU A 166 -4.03 -4.52 -16.91
N ALA A 167 -3.60 -5.14 -18.01
CA ALA A 167 -4.00 -6.50 -18.36
C ALA A 167 -3.57 -7.53 -17.30
N ILE A 168 -2.30 -7.46 -16.85
CA ILE A 168 -1.80 -8.39 -15.84
C ILE A 168 -2.43 -8.13 -14.46
N PHE A 169 -2.58 -6.85 -14.08
CA PHE A 169 -3.08 -6.46 -12.77
C PHE A 169 -4.52 -6.96 -12.59
N LYS A 170 -5.40 -6.69 -13.56
CA LYS A 170 -6.80 -7.13 -13.50
C LYS A 170 -6.92 -8.64 -13.39
N LEU A 171 -6.15 -9.39 -14.19
CA LEU A 171 -6.22 -10.86 -14.19
C LEU A 171 -5.77 -11.44 -12.85
N VAL A 172 -4.61 -11.00 -12.34
CA VAL A 172 -4.05 -11.50 -11.08
C VAL A 172 -4.94 -11.09 -9.91
N MET A 173 -5.30 -9.82 -9.81
CA MET A 173 -6.11 -9.32 -8.69
C MET A 173 -7.52 -9.90 -8.69
N SER A 174 -8.16 -10.13 -9.85
CA SER A 174 -9.42 -10.88 -9.90
C SER A 174 -9.29 -12.26 -9.26
N LYS A 175 -8.20 -12.98 -9.58
CA LYS A 175 -7.97 -14.32 -9.05
C LYS A 175 -7.65 -14.30 -7.56
N VAL A 176 -6.87 -13.32 -7.10
CA VAL A 176 -6.61 -13.15 -5.66
C VAL A 176 -7.90 -12.87 -4.91
N LEU A 177 -8.74 -11.94 -5.39
CA LEU A 177 -10.00 -11.60 -4.74
C LEU A 177 -10.98 -12.79 -4.73
N GLU A 178 -11.04 -13.57 -5.81
CA GLU A 178 -11.84 -14.80 -5.90
C GLU A 178 -11.40 -15.86 -4.88
N MET A 179 -10.09 -16.08 -4.74
CA MET A 179 -9.54 -17.16 -3.90
C MET A 179 -9.41 -16.75 -2.43
N PHE A 180 -8.92 -15.53 -2.18
CA PHE A 180 -8.64 -15.01 -0.84
C PHE A 180 -9.89 -14.44 -0.18
N GLN A 181 -10.86 -13.90 -0.94
CA GLN A 181 -12.10 -13.29 -0.44
C GLN A 181 -11.85 -12.32 0.75
N PRO A 182 -11.04 -11.26 0.57
CA PRO A 182 -10.80 -10.31 1.64
C PRO A 182 -12.06 -9.48 1.95
N SER A 183 -12.19 -9.05 3.20
CA SER A 183 -13.22 -8.08 3.63
C SER A 183 -12.70 -6.64 3.70
N VAL A 184 -11.40 -6.42 3.49
CA VAL A 184 -10.74 -5.10 3.42
C VAL A 184 -9.50 -5.19 2.55
N VAL A 185 -9.16 -4.11 1.84
CA VAL A 185 -7.96 -4.01 1.00
C VAL A 185 -7.07 -2.85 1.46
N VAL A 186 -5.77 -3.10 1.59
CA VAL A 186 -4.76 -2.04 1.73
C VAL A 186 -4.01 -1.94 0.41
N LEU A 187 -4.10 -0.79 -0.27
CA LEU A 187 -3.46 -0.54 -1.56
C LEU A 187 -2.35 0.51 -1.39
N GLN A 188 -1.10 0.07 -1.56
CA GLN A 188 0.05 0.97 -1.59
C GLN A 188 0.23 1.50 -3.03
N CYS A 189 0.18 2.82 -3.19
CA CYS A 189 0.24 3.52 -4.47
C CYS A 189 1.62 4.16 -4.68
N GLY A 190 2.67 3.34 -4.62
CA GLY A 190 4.04 3.75 -4.97
C GLY A 190 4.10 4.39 -6.36
N SER A 191 4.48 5.66 -6.40
CA SER A 191 4.49 6.49 -7.61
C SER A 191 5.85 6.49 -8.33
N ASP A 192 6.78 5.66 -7.87
CA ASP A 192 8.07 5.38 -8.49
C ASP A 192 7.98 4.44 -9.70
N SER A 193 6.83 3.81 -9.91
CA SER A 193 6.45 3.04 -11.10
C SER A 193 6.08 3.92 -12.31
N LEU A 194 5.99 5.24 -12.14
CA LEU A 194 5.62 6.17 -13.21
C LEU A 194 6.75 6.40 -14.22
N SER A 195 6.38 6.73 -15.44
CA SER A 195 7.28 7.15 -16.51
C SER A 195 8.04 8.44 -16.13
N GLY A 196 9.30 8.52 -16.56
CA GLY A 196 10.19 9.65 -16.26
C GLY A 196 10.56 9.77 -14.78
N HIS A 197 10.44 8.67 -14.03
CA HIS A 197 10.86 8.59 -12.64
C HIS A 197 12.40 8.51 -12.54
N GLN A 198 12.97 9.07 -11.47
CA GLN A 198 14.43 9.20 -11.31
C GLN A 198 15.13 7.89 -10.93
N VAL A 199 14.42 6.98 -10.27
CA VAL A 199 14.97 5.72 -9.71
C VAL A 199 14.28 4.48 -10.29
N GLY A 200 13.02 4.62 -10.65
CA GLY A 200 12.21 3.56 -11.24
C GLY A 200 12.32 3.61 -12.75
N CYS A 201 12.12 2.46 -13.37
CA CYS A 201 12.35 2.25 -14.80
C CYS A 201 11.15 1.58 -15.47
N PHE A 202 9.96 1.85 -14.95
CA PHE A 202 8.69 1.54 -15.62
C PHE A 202 8.25 2.72 -16.48
N ASN A 203 7.23 2.49 -17.32
CA ASN A 203 6.74 3.47 -18.27
C ASN A 203 5.25 3.81 -18.08
N LEU A 204 4.75 3.70 -16.84
CA LEU A 204 3.33 3.93 -16.54
C LEU A 204 2.98 5.41 -16.56
N THR A 205 1.78 5.74 -17.05
CA THR A 205 1.22 7.08 -16.91
C THR A 205 0.43 7.21 -15.61
N THR A 206 0.09 8.43 -15.22
CA THR A 206 -0.87 8.67 -14.12
C THR A 206 -2.22 7.99 -14.37
N LYS A 207 -2.61 7.81 -15.64
CA LYS A 207 -3.87 7.15 -15.98
C LYS A 207 -3.76 5.64 -15.81
N GLY A 208 -2.70 5.04 -16.34
CA GLY A 208 -2.45 3.59 -16.20
C GLY A 208 -2.29 3.18 -14.74
N HIS A 209 -1.56 3.98 -13.95
CA HIS A 209 -1.41 3.73 -12.52
C HIS A 209 -2.75 3.83 -11.76
N ALA A 210 -3.53 4.88 -12.00
CA ALA A 210 -4.85 5.03 -11.37
C ALA A 210 -5.90 3.99 -11.81
N LYS A 211 -5.68 3.27 -12.93
CA LYS A 211 -6.53 2.12 -13.30
C LYS A 211 -6.47 1.00 -12.28
N TRP A 212 -5.38 0.88 -11.52
CA TRP A 212 -5.25 -0.10 -10.44
C TRP A 212 -6.18 0.27 -9.27
N VAL A 213 -6.20 1.55 -8.88
CA VAL A 213 -7.13 2.08 -7.88
C VAL A 213 -8.58 1.91 -8.32
N GLU A 214 -8.91 2.30 -9.55
CA GLU A 214 -10.26 2.15 -10.11
C GLU A 214 -10.73 0.69 -10.10
N PHE A 215 -9.84 -0.23 -10.47
CA PHE A 215 -10.14 -1.66 -10.48
C PHE A 215 -10.40 -2.20 -9.07
N VAL A 216 -9.53 -1.93 -8.09
CA VAL A 216 -9.72 -2.40 -6.71
C VAL A 216 -10.99 -1.80 -6.10
N LYS A 217 -11.23 -0.50 -6.33
CA LYS A 217 -12.44 0.18 -5.88
C LYS A 217 -13.72 -0.47 -6.43
N SER A 218 -13.71 -1.01 -7.65
CA SER A 218 -14.89 -1.61 -8.27
C SER A 218 -15.46 -2.83 -7.51
N PHE A 219 -14.70 -3.43 -6.61
CA PHE A 219 -15.14 -4.53 -5.75
C PHE A 219 -15.92 -4.07 -4.50
N ASN A 220 -16.03 -2.76 -4.25
CA ASN A 220 -16.80 -2.18 -3.14
C ASN A 220 -16.42 -2.74 -1.75
N LEU A 221 -15.13 -3.04 -1.55
CA LEU A 221 -14.59 -3.41 -0.25
C LEU A 221 -14.07 -2.15 0.48
N PRO A 222 -14.11 -2.14 1.82
CA PRO A 222 -13.35 -1.19 2.61
C PRO A 222 -11.89 -1.13 2.13
N MET A 223 -11.35 0.08 1.98
CA MET A 223 -10.07 0.29 1.31
C MET A 223 -9.23 1.37 1.98
N LEU A 224 -7.98 1.04 2.31
CA LEU A 224 -6.97 2.00 2.74
C LEU A 224 -5.97 2.24 1.60
N LEU A 225 -5.95 3.45 1.05
CA LEU A 225 -4.94 3.89 0.09
C LEU A 225 -3.77 4.53 0.81
N LEU A 226 -2.57 4.05 0.52
CA LEU A 226 -1.33 4.58 1.06
C LEU A 226 -0.46 5.16 -0.05
N GLY A 227 0.45 6.05 0.33
CA GLY A 227 1.49 6.55 -0.56
C GLY A 227 2.55 5.49 -0.88
N GLY A 228 3.81 5.82 -0.63
CA GLY A 228 4.95 4.99 -0.99
C GLY A 228 6.07 5.75 -1.68
N GLY A 229 6.88 5.06 -2.49
CA GLY A 229 7.98 5.66 -3.26
C GLY A 229 7.53 6.73 -4.27
N GLY A 230 8.50 7.47 -4.81
CA GLY A 230 8.27 8.56 -5.75
C GLY A 230 9.19 9.77 -5.53
N HIS A 231 10.16 9.93 -6.42
CA HIS A 231 11.28 10.87 -6.31
C HIS A 231 11.18 12.00 -7.34
N THR A 232 10.48 11.80 -8.46
CA THR A 232 10.06 12.88 -9.36
C THR A 232 8.84 13.59 -8.79
N ILE A 233 9.03 14.43 -7.76
CA ILE A 233 7.97 14.98 -6.89
C ILE A 233 6.78 15.64 -7.62
N ARG A 234 7.00 16.21 -8.81
CA ARG A 234 5.92 16.79 -9.64
C ARG A 234 4.96 15.72 -10.16
N ASN A 235 5.48 14.55 -10.54
CA ASN A 235 4.68 13.42 -11.02
C ASN A 235 3.99 12.72 -9.86
N VAL A 236 4.63 12.63 -8.70
CA VAL A 236 4.00 12.16 -7.46
C VAL A 236 2.75 12.99 -7.15
N ALA A 237 2.89 14.32 -7.14
CA ALA A 237 1.77 15.21 -6.85
C ALA A 237 0.62 15.05 -7.84
N ARG A 238 0.92 14.90 -9.13
CA ARG A 238 -0.07 14.61 -10.18
C ARG A 238 -0.78 13.28 -9.98
N CYS A 239 -0.03 12.22 -9.70
CA CYS A 239 -0.53 10.86 -9.55
C CYS A 239 -1.51 10.76 -8.38
N TRP A 240 -1.05 11.11 -7.18
CA TRP A 240 -1.86 11.02 -5.96
C TRP A 240 -3.07 11.96 -5.99
N THR A 241 -2.95 13.13 -6.63
CA THR A 241 -4.11 14.01 -6.88
C THR A 241 -5.14 13.33 -7.76
N TYR A 242 -4.69 12.70 -8.85
CA TYR A 242 -5.59 12.00 -9.78
C TYR A 242 -6.22 10.75 -9.15
N GLU A 243 -5.44 9.94 -8.44
CA GLU A 243 -5.95 8.76 -7.73
C GLU A 243 -6.96 9.16 -6.65
N THR A 244 -6.74 10.26 -5.93
CA THR A 244 -7.75 10.81 -5.00
C THR A 244 -9.03 11.17 -5.74
N ALA A 245 -8.94 11.74 -6.95
CA ALA A 245 -10.12 12.08 -7.77
C ALA A 245 -10.88 10.86 -8.30
N VAL A 246 -10.25 9.69 -8.40
CA VAL A 246 -10.88 8.42 -8.80
C VAL A 246 -11.77 7.83 -7.69
N LEU A 247 -11.55 8.22 -6.43
CA LEU A 247 -12.31 7.72 -5.26
C LEU A 247 -13.75 8.28 -5.16
N PRO A 248 -14.01 9.59 -5.19
CA PRO A 248 -15.38 10.09 -5.30
C PRO A 248 -15.93 9.73 -6.69
N TYR A 249 -17.22 9.37 -6.78
CA TYR A 249 -17.87 9.19 -8.08
C TYR A 249 -17.84 10.53 -8.85
N ASN A 250 -17.28 10.56 -10.06
CA ASN A 250 -17.82 11.19 -11.29
C ASN A 250 -16.77 11.77 -12.29
N ASP A 251 -17.36 12.24 -13.41
CA ASP A 251 -16.94 13.04 -14.57
C ASP A 251 -15.99 14.24 -14.36
N TYR A 252 -15.11 14.25 -13.35
CA TYR A 252 -14.24 15.39 -13.03
C TYR A 252 -13.07 15.61 -14.00
N PHE A 253 -13.05 14.95 -15.16
CA PHE A 253 -12.03 15.17 -16.19
C PHE A 253 -11.97 16.66 -16.62
N GLU A 254 -13.11 17.34 -16.63
CA GLU A 254 -13.22 18.75 -17.04
C GLU A 254 -12.52 19.74 -16.08
N TYR A 255 -12.35 19.37 -14.81
CA TYR A 255 -11.69 20.21 -13.80
C TYR A 255 -10.18 20.37 -14.08
N PHE A 256 -9.63 19.52 -14.94
CA PHE A 256 -8.22 19.57 -15.34
C PHE A 256 -8.00 20.41 -16.61
N GLY A 257 -9.03 21.02 -17.19
CA GLY A 257 -8.92 21.90 -18.35
C GLY A 257 -8.42 23.32 -18.01
N PRO A 258 -7.99 24.12 -19.01
CA PRO A 258 -8.00 23.83 -20.45
C PRO A 258 -6.74 23.12 -20.97
N ASP A 259 -5.66 23.05 -20.19
CA ASP A 259 -4.38 22.49 -20.61
C ASP A 259 -4.21 21.01 -20.25
N PHE A 260 -5.05 20.44 -19.36
CA PHE A 260 -5.15 19.00 -19.04
C PHE A 260 -3.80 18.32 -18.74
N LYS A 261 -2.81 19.10 -18.28
CA LYS A 261 -1.41 18.66 -18.06
C LYS A 261 -1.20 17.93 -16.73
N LEU A 262 -2.25 17.50 -16.04
CA LEU A 262 -2.12 16.58 -14.91
C LEU A 262 -1.50 15.27 -15.36
N HIS A 263 -1.84 14.82 -16.56
CA HIS A 263 -1.38 13.54 -17.08
C HIS A 263 0.02 13.63 -17.65
N ILE A 264 0.84 12.64 -17.28
CA ILE A 264 2.13 12.40 -17.90
C ILE A 264 1.95 11.49 -19.11
N SER A 265 2.74 11.71 -20.16
CA SER A 265 2.82 10.82 -21.31
C SER A 265 3.90 9.77 -21.09
N PRO A 266 3.77 8.57 -21.67
CA PRO A 266 4.82 7.57 -21.63
C PRO A 266 6.03 8.06 -22.46
N SER A 267 7.20 7.54 -22.12
CA SER A 267 8.44 7.75 -22.88
C SER A 267 8.54 6.75 -24.05
N ASN A 268 9.55 6.91 -24.90
CA ASN A 268 9.90 5.96 -25.95
C ASN A 268 10.76 4.77 -25.44
N MET A 269 10.83 4.54 -24.13
CA MET A 269 11.50 3.37 -23.55
C MET A 269 10.88 2.08 -24.08
N THR A 270 11.73 1.12 -24.44
CA THR A 270 11.31 -0.22 -24.87
C THR A 270 10.76 -1.01 -23.68
N ASP A 271 9.56 -1.58 -23.84
CA ASP A 271 9.03 -2.56 -22.90
C ASP A 271 9.77 -3.89 -23.05
N GLN A 272 10.50 -4.29 -22.00
CA GLN A 272 11.26 -5.55 -21.98
C GLN A 272 10.43 -6.75 -21.49
N ASN A 273 9.14 -6.54 -21.22
CA ASN A 273 8.20 -7.55 -20.77
C ASN A 273 7.50 -8.20 -21.96
N MET A 274 8.17 -9.19 -22.55
CA MET A 274 7.59 -9.96 -23.65
C MET A 274 6.29 -10.65 -23.22
N LYS A 275 5.29 -10.67 -24.10
CA LYS A 275 3.97 -11.25 -23.80
C LYS A 275 4.08 -12.71 -23.35
N GLU A 276 4.97 -13.48 -23.97
CA GLU A 276 5.20 -14.88 -23.61
C GLU A 276 5.73 -15.02 -22.18
N ASP A 277 6.55 -14.09 -21.71
CA ASP A 277 7.14 -14.14 -20.37
C ASP A 277 6.13 -13.72 -19.30
N LEU A 278 5.33 -12.68 -19.56
CA LEU A 278 4.20 -12.29 -18.72
C LEU A 278 3.18 -13.43 -18.57
N GLU A 279 2.89 -14.14 -19.67
CA GLU A 279 1.99 -15.28 -19.65
C GLU A 279 2.54 -16.45 -18.83
N LYS A 280 3.84 -16.76 -18.92
CA LYS A 280 4.48 -17.80 -18.09
C LYS A 280 4.41 -17.46 -16.59
N ILE A 281 4.72 -16.22 -16.22
CA ILE A 281 4.64 -15.75 -14.82
C ILE A 281 3.21 -15.90 -14.33
N LYS A 282 2.23 -15.42 -15.12
CA LYS A 282 0.80 -15.53 -14.79
C LYS A 282 0.37 -16.98 -14.59
N GLN A 283 0.72 -17.88 -15.49
CA GLN A 283 0.34 -19.30 -15.38
C GLN A 283 0.85 -19.91 -14.07
N ARG A 284 2.11 -19.67 -13.73
CA ARG A 284 2.70 -20.17 -12.48
C ARG A 284 2.05 -19.57 -11.24
N LEU A 285 1.73 -18.27 -11.26
CA LEU A 285 0.99 -17.65 -10.16
C LEU A 285 -0.41 -18.23 -10.00
N PHE A 286 -1.10 -18.53 -11.10
CA PHE A 286 -2.43 -19.13 -11.06
C PHE A 286 -2.40 -20.56 -10.52
N GLU A 287 -1.36 -21.32 -10.82
CA GLU A 287 -1.12 -22.64 -10.21
C GLU A 287 -0.91 -22.50 -8.70
N ASN A 288 -0.08 -21.56 -8.26
CA ASN A 288 0.17 -21.29 -6.84
C ASN A 288 -1.12 -20.89 -6.11
N LEU A 289 -1.91 -19.97 -6.69
CA LEU A 289 -3.17 -19.51 -6.11
C LEU A 289 -4.21 -20.63 -6.00
N ARG A 290 -4.20 -21.62 -6.90
CA ARG A 290 -5.09 -22.78 -6.82
C ARG A 290 -4.75 -23.71 -5.65
N MET A 291 -3.52 -23.68 -5.18
CA MET A 291 -3.08 -24.49 -4.03
C MET A 291 -3.50 -23.87 -2.69
N LEU A 292 -3.95 -22.61 -2.67
CA LEU A 292 -4.48 -22.01 -1.46
C LEU A 292 -5.79 -22.70 -1.05
N PRO A 293 -5.97 -23.02 0.24
CA PRO A 293 -7.26 -23.50 0.74
C PRO A 293 -8.32 -22.45 0.40
N ARG A 294 -9.34 -22.84 -0.37
CA ARG A 294 -10.51 -21.97 -0.55
C ARG A 294 -11.10 -21.68 0.82
N ALA A 295 -11.49 -20.43 1.07
CA ALA A 295 -12.45 -20.19 2.14
C ALA A 295 -13.66 -21.10 1.86
N PRO A 296 -14.07 -21.99 2.78
CA PRO A 296 -15.26 -22.79 2.57
C PRO A 296 -16.43 -21.85 2.34
N GLU A 297 -17.29 -22.18 1.38
CA GLU A 297 -18.60 -21.53 1.28
C GLU A 297 -19.24 -21.60 2.67
N ILE A 298 -19.68 -20.46 3.21
CA ILE A 298 -20.37 -20.41 4.49
C ILE A 298 -21.67 -21.22 4.31
N GLN A 299 -21.63 -22.50 4.66
CA GLN A 299 -22.86 -23.23 4.93
C GLN A 299 -23.44 -22.60 6.19
N SER A 300 -24.64 -22.03 6.06
CA SER A 300 -25.44 -21.56 7.18
C SER A 300 -25.42 -22.62 8.28
N ILE A 301 -24.85 -22.27 9.44
CA ILE A 301 -24.85 -23.14 10.61
C ILE A 301 -26.33 -23.32 11.00
N PRO A 302 -26.86 -24.56 11.07
CA PRO A 302 -28.21 -24.78 11.58
C PRO A 302 -28.32 -24.20 12.99
N GLU A 303 -29.41 -23.49 13.29
CA GLU A 303 -29.64 -22.85 14.61
C GLU A 303 -29.51 -23.85 15.78
N ASP A 304 -29.67 -25.16 15.51
CA ASP A 304 -29.56 -26.25 16.48
C ASP A 304 -28.12 -26.63 16.87
N ALA A 305 -27.09 -26.00 16.28
CA ALA A 305 -25.68 -26.31 16.56
C ALA A 305 -25.03 -25.37 17.59
N ILE A 306 -25.79 -24.45 18.20
CA ILE A 306 -25.34 -23.62 19.32
C ILE A 306 -25.45 -24.48 20.59
N PRO A 307 -24.35 -24.87 21.25
CA PRO A 307 -24.45 -25.51 22.55
C PRO A 307 -25.05 -24.50 23.53
N GLU A 308 -26.13 -24.87 24.23
CA GLU A 308 -26.62 -24.07 25.35
C GLU A 308 -25.46 -23.85 26.33
N GLU A 309 -25.09 -22.58 26.55
CA GLU A 309 -24.07 -22.19 27.51
C GLU A 309 -24.47 -22.71 28.89
N SER A 310 -23.78 -23.75 29.36
CA SER A 310 -23.72 -24.05 30.79
C SER A 310 -22.92 -22.92 31.43
N GLY A 311 -23.64 -22.00 32.07
CA GLY A 311 -23.04 -20.92 32.84
C GLY A 311 -22.17 -21.49 33.96
N ASP A 312 -20.92 -21.02 34.00
CA ASP A 312 -20.13 -20.93 35.22
C ASP A 312 -19.18 -19.73 35.09
N GLU A 313 -19.52 -18.74 35.92
CA GLU A 313 -18.82 -17.59 36.49
C GLU A 313 -17.34 -17.34 36.11
N ASP A 314 -17.08 -16.18 35.50
CA ASP A 314 -15.95 -15.28 35.83
C ASP A 314 -16.14 -13.93 35.10
N GLU A 315 -17.11 -13.13 35.56
CA GLU A 315 -17.21 -11.70 35.21
C GLU A 315 -16.32 -10.88 36.16
N GLU A 316 -15.02 -10.77 35.83
CA GLU A 316 -14.20 -9.67 36.37
C GLU A 316 -14.06 -8.56 35.32
N ASP A 317 -14.70 -7.43 35.61
CA ASP A 317 -14.67 -6.18 34.85
C ASP A 317 -13.23 -5.64 34.72
N PRO A 318 -12.68 -5.54 33.49
CA PRO A 318 -11.30 -5.14 33.26
C PRO A 318 -10.98 -3.66 33.59
N ASP A 319 -11.97 -2.84 33.99
CA ASP A 319 -11.76 -1.41 34.27
C ASP A 319 -11.64 -1.01 35.75
N LYS A 320 -11.53 -1.95 36.69
CA LYS A 320 -11.24 -1.61 38.09
C LYS A 320 -9.76 -1.27 38.33
N ARG A 321 -9.43 0.02 38.37
CA ARG A 321 -8.15 0.53 38.89
C ARG A 321 -8.06 0.39 40.41
N ILE A 322 -7.05 -0.32 40.88
CA ILE A 322 -6.71 -0.46 42.30
C ILE A 322 -6.13 0.87 42.80
N SER A 323 -6.68 1.40 43.91
CA SER A 323 -6.21 2.59 44.63
C SER A 323 -4.95 2.33 45.44
#